data_AF-A0A1X2FDV2-F1
#
_entry.id   AF-A0A1X2FDV2-F1
#
_cell.length_a   1.000
_cell.length_b   1.000
_cell.length_c   1.000
_cell.angle_alpha   90.00
_cell.angle_beta   90.00
_cell.angle_gamma   90.00
#
_symmetry.space_group_name_H-M   'P 1'
#
loop_
_entity.id
_entity.type
_entity.pdbx_description
1 polymer ?
#
loop_
_entity_poly.entity_id
_entity_poly.type
_entity_poly.pdbx_seq_one_letter_code
_entity_poly.pdbx_strand_id
1 'polypeptide(L)'
;MEFPFIGSEAIAAGHLTRAHLRSQYRPLYRNVYVPRRYQASLRDRIVDGGAASPRETWLRLLFHDAGLPRLTTQFVVHDERGRYVRRIDMCWEQFEVGAEYDGEQHLNSRRQYVLDVQVNRTLQRLGWHVIHVIKEDHGSDIVAQARAALLSRGWKPTP
;
A
#
# COMPACT_ATOMS: atom_id res chain seq x y z
N MET A 1 -3.44 16.88 -7.78
CA MET A 1 -3.94 15.53 -7.43
C MET A 1 -2.87 14.56 -7.91
N GLU A 2 -2.31 13.76 -7.01
CA GLU A 2 -1.37 12.70 -7.37
C GLU A 2 -2.11 11.61 -8.15
N PHE A 3 -1.39 10.91 -9.03
CA PHE A 3 -1.92 9.84 -9.86
C PHE A 3 -1.13 8.56 -9.59
N PRO A 4 -1.79 7.39 -9.59
CA PRO A 4 -3.25 7.20 -9.61
C PRO A 4 -3.94 7.70 -8.32
N PHE A 5 -5.26 7.85 -8.33
CA PHE A 5 -6.04 8.24 -7.13
C PHE A 5 -7.32 7.39 -6.96
N ILE A 6 -7.88 7.40 -5.76
CA ILE A 6 -9.13 6.68 -5.43
C ILE A 6 -10.34 7.57 -5.72
N GLY A 7 -11.20 7.13 -6.63
CA GLY A 7 -12.31 7.94 -7.14
C GLY A 7 -13.36 8.30 -6.09
N SER A 8 -13.78 7.34 -5.27
CA SER A 8 -14.74 7.58 -4.20
C SER A 8 -14.24 8.58 -3.16
N GLU A 9 -12.95 8.54 -2.84
CA GLU A 9 -12.33 9.44 -1.86
C GLU A 9 -12.18 10.85 -2.41
N ALA A 10 -11.74 10.99 -3.66
CA ALA A 10 -11.69 12.29 -4.32
C ALA A 10 -13.08 12.96 -4.41
N ILE A 11 -14.15 12.17 -4.54
CA ILE A 11 -15.53 12.69 -4.49
C ILE A 11 -15.93 13.06 -3.05
N ALA A 12 -15.67 12.18 -2.08
CA ALA A 12 -16.04 12.41 -0.69
C ALA A 12 -15.33 13.64 -0.10
N ALA A 13 -14.07 13.87 -0.47
CA ALA A 13 -13.29 15.03 -0.09
C ALA A 13 -13.67 16.32 -0.84
N GLY A 14 -14.63 16.25 -1.78
CA GLY A 14 -15.06 17.42 -2.58
C GLY A 14 -14.06 17.86 -3.66
N HIS A 15 -12.95 17.16 -3.85
CA HIS A 15 -11.96 17.49 -4.89
C HIS A 15 -12.50 17.25 -6.30
N LEU A 16 -13.46 16.34 -6.47
CA LEU A 16 -14.10 16.04 -7.76
C LEU A 16 -15.60 15.80 -7.61
N THR A 17 -16.34 16.16 -8.64
CA THR A 17 -17.73 15.70 -8.81
C THR A 17 -17.76 14.37 -9.55
N ARG A 18 -18.84 13.60 -9.41
CA ARG A 18 -19.07 12.38 -10.21
C ARG A 18 -19.03 12.66 -11.71
N ALA A 19 -19.54 13.83 -12.14
CA ALA A 19 -19.53 14.25 -13.54
C ALA A 19 -18.10 14.55 -14.04
N HIS A 20 -17.28 15.24 -13.24
CA HIS A 20 -15.87 15.48 -13.56
C HIS A 20 -15.07 14.17 -13.60
N LEU A 21 -15.30 13.26 -12.65
CA LEU A 21 -14.65 11.95 -12.64
C LEU A 21 -14.88 11.18 -13.95
N ARG A 22 -16.14 11.16 -14.44
CA ARG A 22 -16.52 10.45 -15.67
C ARG A 22 -16.02 11.12 -16.95
N SER A 23 -15.94 12.45 -16.97
CA SER A 23 -15.56 13.20 -18.17
C SER A 23 -14.05 13.30 -18.37
N GLN A 24 -13.29 13.50 -17.29
CA GLN A 24 -11.85 13.83 -17.37
C GLN A 24 -10.91 12.67 -17.05
N TYR A 25 -11.42 11.62 -16.40
CA TYR A 25 -10.62 10.49 -15.94
C TYR A 25 -11.17 9.17 -16.47
N ARG A 26 -10.37 8.11 -16.34
CA ARG A 26 -10.79 6.74 -16.64
C ARG A 26 -10.29 5.79 -15.54
N PRO A 27 -11.02 4.71 -15.25
CA PRO A 27 -10.55 3.72 -14.30
C PRO A 27 -9.34 2.98 -14.88
N LEU A 28 -8.29 2.84 -14.06
CA LEU A 28 -7.19 1.90 -14.32
C LEU A 28 -7.52 0.54 -13.66
N TYR A 29 -8.08 0.58 -12.45
CA TYR A 29 -8.64 -0.56 -11.73
C TYR A 29 -9.96 -0.16 -11.05
N ARG A 30 -10.65 -1.11 -10.39
CA ARG A 30 -11.89 -0.82 -9.66
C ARG A 30 -11.65 0.32 -8.66
N ASN A 31 -12.35 1.43 -8.88
CA ASN A 31 -12.29 2.65 -8.06
C ASN A 31 -10.93 3.38 -8.02
N VAL A 32 -9.97 3.00 -8.87
CA VAL A 32 -8.66 3.67 -9.01
C VAL A 32 -8.58 4.32 -10.39
N TYR A 33 -8.32 5.62 -10.43
CA TYR A 33 -8.46 6.45 -11.61
C TYR A 33 -7.16 7.15 -12.00
N VAL A 34 -7.04 7.39 -13.31
CA VAL A 34 -5.95 8.13 -13.95
C VAL A 34 -6.52 9.10 -14.99
N PRO A 35 -5.77 10.14 -15.41
CA PRO A 35 -6.20 11.03 -16.49
C PRO A 35 -6.48 10.26 -17.78
N ARG A 36 -7.45 10.70 -18.58
CA ARG A 36 -7.80 10.01 -19.85
C ARG A 36 -6.63 9.87 -20.82
N ARG A 37 -5.61 10.73 -20.73
CA ARG A 37 -4.40 10.70 -21.56
C ARG A 37 -3.23 9.90 -20.95
N TYR A 38 -3.39 9.36 -19.75
CA TYR A 38 -2.37 8.51 -19.12
C TYR A 38 -2.05 7.33 -20.04
N GLN A 39 -0.79 7.05 -20.32
CA GLN A 39 -0.43 5.88 -21.12
C GLN A 39 -0.12 4.74 -20.17
N ALA A 40 -1.08 3.83 -19.99
CA ALA A 40 -0.88 2.69 -19.12
C ALA A 40 0.22 1.80 -19.70
N SER A 41 1.29 1.59 -18.93
CA SER A 41 2.39 0.72 -19.34
C SER A 41 1.96 -0.75 -19.28
N LEU A 42 2.67 -1.65 -19.97
CA LEU A 42 2.51 -3.10 -19.78
C LEU A 42 2.71 -3.49 -18.30
N ARG A 43 3.58 -2.75 -17.59
CA ARG A 43 3.81 -2.99 -16.17
C ARG A 43 2.54 -2.69 -15.35
N ASP A 44 1.84 -1.61 -15.65
CA ASP A 44 0.56 -1.23 -14.99
C ASP A 44 -0.56 -2.25 -15.21
N ARG A 45 -0.45 -3.10 -16.24
CA ARG A 45 -1.43 -4.15 -16.56
C ARG A 45 -1.05 -5.51 -16.00
N ILE A 46 0.24 -5.75 -15.74
CA ILE A 46 0.81 -7.00 -15.22
C ILE A 46 0.96 -6.94 -13.69
N VAL A 47 0.67 -5.82 -13.04
CA VAL A 47 0.60 -5.76 -11.58
C VAL A 47 -0.52 -6.71 -11.12
N ASP A 48 -0.10 -7.89 -10.69
CA ASP A 48 -0.86 -9.09 -10.32
C ASP A 48 -2.14 -8.80 -9.51
N GLY A 49 -3.28 -9.43 -9.77
CA GLY A 49 -4.57 -9.04 -9.16
C GLY A 49 -4.72 -9.17 -7.63
N GLY A 50 -3.64 -9.42 -6.88
CA GLY A 50 -3.63 -9.77 -5.46
C GLY A 50 -3.96 -8.66 -4.45
N ALA A 51 -4.44 -7.50 -4.89
CA ALA A 51 -4.94 -6.46 -3.99
C ALA A 51 -6.41 -6.74 -3.63
N ALA A 52 -6.71 -6.96 -2.36
CA ALA A 52 -8.04 -7.25 -1.86
C ALA A 52 -8.95 -5.99 -1.83
N SER A 53 -8.36 -4.79 -1.95
CA SER A 53 -9.07 -3.51 -1.94
C SER A 53 -8.55 -2.47 -2.96
N PRO A 54 -9.35 -1.44 -3.30
CA PRO A 54 -8.88 -0.30 -4.11
C PRO A 54 -7.68 0.43 -3.51
N ARG A 55 -7.58 0.49 -2.18
CA ARG A 55 -6.47 1.14 -1.45
C ARG A 55 -5.18 0.37 -1.59
N GLU A 56 -5.22 -0.95 -1.42
CA GLU A 56 -4.07 -1.81 -1.72
C GLU A 56 -3.66 -1.70 -3.19
N THR A 57 -4.62 -1.63 -4.11
CA THR A 57 -4.33 -1.45 -5.53
C THR A 57 -3.64 -0.11 -5.79
N TRP A 58 -4.13 0.97 -5.18
CA TRP A 58 -3.54 2.30 -5.28
C TRP A 58 -2.12 2.35 -4.72
N LEU A 59 -1.91 1.84 -3.50
CA LEU A 59 -0.61 1.85 -2.81
C LEU A 59 0.45 1.07 -3.60
N ARG A 60 0.03 -0.06 -4.18
CA ARG A 60 0.86 -0.88 -5.03
C ARG A 60 1.30 -0.18 -6.32
N LEU A 61 0.38 0.53 -6.98
CA LEU A 61 0.70 1.32 -8.16
C LEU A 61 1.59 2.51 -7.81
N LEU A 62 1.32 3.17 -6.68
CA LEU A 62 2.14 4.26 -6.16
C LEU A 62 3.61 3.83 -5.99
N PHE A 63 3.85 2.68 -5.34
CA PHE A 63 5.20 2.14 -5.19
C PHE A 63 5.83 1.71 -6.52
N HIS A 64 5.03 1.15 -7.42
CA HIS A 64 5.47 0.75 -8.74
C HIS A 64 5.96 1.95 -9.58
N ASP A 65 5.14 3.00 -9.66
CA ASP A 65 5.42 4.22 -10.42
C ASP A 65 6.62 4.99 -9.83
N ALA A 66 6.85 4.87 -8.53
CA ALA A 66 8.03 5.40 -7.84
C ALA A 66 9.33 4.61 -8.11
N GLY A 67 9.27 3.50 -8.84
CA GLY A 67 10.43 2.68 -9.17
C GLY A 67 10.99 1.88 -8.00
N LEU A 68 10.17 1.60 -6.96
CA LEU A 68 10.56 0.70 -5.87
C LEU A 68 10.65 -0.75 -6.39
N PRO A 69 11.34 -1.65 -5.67
CA PRO A 69 11.46 -3.05 -6.06
C PRO A 69 10.09 -3.72 -6.20
N ARG A 70 10.05 -4.88 -6.87
CA ARG A 70 8.82 -5.67 -6.96
C ARG A 70 8.41 -6.12 -5.56
N LEU A 71 7.19 -5.79 -5.18
CA LEU A 71 6.56 -6.23 -3.95
C LEU A 71 5.95 -7.63 -4.08
N THR A 72 5.79 -8.28 -2.93
CA THR A 72 4.97 -9.47 -2.71
C THR A 72 3.69 -9.03 -2.01
N THR A 73 2.52 -9.48 -2.47
CA THR A 73 1.23 -9.16 -1.85
C THR A 73 0.76 -10.28 -0.92
N GLN A 74 -0.02 -9.94 0.10
CA GLN A 74 -0.71 -10.88 1.00
C GLN A 74 0.26 -11.88 1.66
N PHE A 75 1.45 -11.40 2.02
CA PHE A 75 2.54 -12.22 2.55
C PHE A 75 2.29 -12.60 4.00
N VAL A 76 2.45 -13.88 4.34
CA VAL A 76 2.25 -14.37 5.70
C VAL A 76 3.60 -14.46 6.42
N VAL A 77 3.73 -13.70 7.50
CA VAL A 77 4.88 -13.78 8.40
C VAL A 77 4.65 -14.94 9.38
N HIS A 78 5.66 -15.81 9.48
CA HIS A 78 5.75 -16.86 10.48
C HIS A 78 6.86 -16.56 11.48
N ASP A 79 6.73 -17.03 12.72
CA ASP A 79 7.82 -16.98 13.71
C ASP A 79 8.86 -18.10 13.49
N GLU A 80 9.93 -18.10 14.29
CA GLU A 80 11.02 -19.09 14.22
C GLU A 80 10.54 -20.54 14.42
N ARG A 81 9.34 -20.74 14.97
CA ARG A 81 8.71 -22.06 15.18
C ARG A 81 7.69 -22.40 14.08
N GLY A 82 7.61 -21.59 13.03
CA GLY A 82 6.66 -21.75 11.92
C GLY A 82 5.22 -21.31 12.23
N ARG A 83 4.97 -20.67 13.38
CA ARG A 83 3.61 -20.25 13.76
C ARG A 83 3.23 -18.97 13.04
N TYR A 84 1.97 -18.88 12.60
CA TYR A 84 1.40 -17.67 12.01
C TYR A 84 1.54 -16.48 12.95
N VAL A 85 2.03 -15.34 12.42
CA VAL A 85 2.14 -14.06 13.14
C VAL A 85 1.14 -13.05 12.58
N ARG A 86 1.27 -12.71 11.29
CA ARG A 86 0.43 -11.72 10.60
C ARG A 86 0.51 -11.93 9.10
N ARG A 87 -0.59 -11.63 8.39
CA ARG A 87 -0.57 -11.42 6.95
C ARG A 87 -0.42 -9.93 6.64
N ILE A 88 0.64 -9.57 5.94
CA ILE A 88 0.95 -8.21 5.49
C ILE A 88 0.42 -8.04 4.08
N ASP A 89 -0.33 -6.96 3.82
CA ASP A 89 -0.98 -6.72 2.52
C ASP A 89 0.02 -6.62 1.38
N MET A 90 1.15 -5.96 1.60
CA MET A 90 2.27 -5.93 0.67
C MET A 90 3.61 -5.77 1.40
N CYS A 91 4.65 -6.39 0.86
CA CYS A 91 5.97 -6.31 1.42
C CYS A 91 7.07 -6.44 0.37
N TRP A 92 8.27 -6.08 0.77
CA TRP A 92 9.50 -6.51 0.14
C TRP A 92 10.20 -7.50 1.08
N GLU A 93 9.86 -8.78 0.92
CA GLU A 93 10.29 -9.90 1.79
C GLU A 93 11.80 -9.91 2.04
N GLN A 94 12.61 -9.74 0.99
CA GLN A 94 14.08 -9.74 1.09
C GLN A 94 14.65 -8.64 2.00
N PHE A 95 13.87 -7.58 2.25
CA PHE A 95 14.26 -6.48 3.10
C PHE A 95 13.48 -6.48 4.42
N GLU A 96 12.51 -7.38 4.62
CA GLU A 96 11.59 -7.40 5.77
C GLU A 96 10.87 -6.06 5.97
N VAL A 97 10.55 -5.38 4.86
CA VAL A 97 9.78 -4.14 4.86
C VAL A 97 8.36 -4.44 4.40
N GLY A 98 7.37 -4.10 5.23
CA GLY A 98 5.95 -4.21 4.89
C GLY A 98 5.31 -2.83 4.69
N ALA A 99 4.20 -2.79 3.98
CA ALA A 99 3.28 -1.67 3.98
C ALA A 99 1.84 -2.18 4.12
N GLU A 100 1.09 -1.56 5.02
CA GLU A 100 -0.31 -1.89 5.26
C GLU A 100 -1.13 -0.61 5.17
N TYR A 101 -2.27 -0.70 4.50
CA TYR A 101 -3.21 0.40 4.52
C TYR A 101 -4.13 0.22 5.74
N ASP A 102 -4.00 1.10 6.72
CA ASP A 102 -4.91 1.15 7.85
C ASP A 102 -6.22 1.83 7.41
N GLY A 103 -7.25 1.02 7.15
CA GLY A 103 -8.62 1.51 7.00
C GLY A 103 -9.09 2.25 8.26
N GLU A 104 -10.26 2.92 8.21
CA GLU A 104 -10.84 3.51 9.42
C GLU A 104 -10.93 2.44 10.50
N GLN A 105 -10.02 2.52 11.49
CA GLN A 105 -9.98 1.61 12.60
C GLN A 105 -11.25 1.86 13.41
N HIS A 106 -12.28 1.05 13.18
CA HIS A 106 -13.33 0.90 14.16
C HIS A 106 -12.64 0.36 15.41
N LEU A 107 -12.47 1.23 16.41
CA LEU A 107 -11.92 0.97 17.75
C LEU A 107 -12.78 -0.09 18.46
N ASN A 108 -12.72 -1.32 17.99
CA ASN A 108 -13.57 -2.41 18.43
C ASN A 108 -12.75 -3.33 19.33
N SER A 109 -13.01 -3.19 20.63
CA SER A 109 -12.56 -4.06 21.72
C SER A 109 -11.09 -3.92 22.14
N ARG A 110 -10.90 -3.74 23.45
CA ARG A 110 -9.62 -3.83 24.16
C ARG A 110 -8.82 -5.11 23.83
N ARG A 111 -9.51 -6.21 23.48
CA ARG A 111 -8.87 -7.46 23.09
C ARG A 111 -8.10 -7.31 21.78
N GLN A 112 -8.67 -6.64 20.77
CA GLN A 112 -8.01 -6.46 19.48
C GLN A 112 -6.75 -5.61 19.64
N TYR A 113 -6.84 -4.50 20.39
CA TYR A 113 -5.69 -3.65 20.71
C TYR A 113 -4.53 -4.43 21.36
N VAL A 114 -4.83 -5.29 22.34
CA VAL A 114 -3.79 -6.10 23.00
C VAL A 114 -3.14 -7.08 22.02
N LEU A 115 -3.93 -7.71 21.14
CA LEU A 115 -3.41 -8.58 20.11
C LEU A 115 -2.53 -7.82 19.12
N ASP A 116 -2.96 -6.65 18.66
CA ASP A 116 -2.18 -5.82 17.73
C ASP A 116 -0.83 -5.42 18.34
N VAL A 117 -0.81 -5.02 19.62
CA VAL A 117 0.44 -4.73 20.34
C VAL A 117 1.36 -5.95 20.41
N GLN A 118 0.82 -7.13 20.71
CA GLN A 118 1.61 -8.38 20.79
C GLN A 118 2.16 -8.80 19.43
N VAL A 119 1.34 -8.70 18.38
CA VAL A 119 1.73 -8.99 17.00
C VAL A 119 2.82 -8.02 16.55
N ASN A 120 2.66 -6.72 16.79
CA ASN A 120 3.64 -5.71 16.41
C ASN A 120 4.98 -5.91 17.11
N ARG A 121 4.99 -6.29 18.41
CA ARG A 121 6.23 -6.67 19.11
C ARG A 121 6.90 -7.89 18.49
N THR A 122 6.10 -8.86 18.03
CA THR A 122 6.63 -10.07 17.39
C THR A 122 7.24 -9.73 16.03
N LEU A 123 6.58 -8.90 15.22
CA LEU A 123 7.12 -8.40 13.95
C LEU A 123 8.43 -7.65 14.15
N GLN A 124 8.49 -6.73 15.12
CA GLN A 124 9.72 -6.01 15.45
C GLN A 124 10.87 -6.95 15.86
N ARG A 125 10.59 -7.97 16.68
CA ARG A 125 11.58 -8.98 17.07
C ARG A 125 12.08 -9.81 15.88
N LEU A 126 11.20 -10.09 14.92
CA LEU A 126 11.54 -10.77 13.67
C LEU A 126 12.20 -9.83 12.64
N GLY A 127 12.53 -8.60 13.03
CA GLY A 127 13.20 -7.65 12.15
C GLY A 127 12.28 -6.95 11.15
N TRP A 128 10.96 -7.12 11.21
CA TRP A 128 10.04 -6.49 10.26
C TRP A 128 9.84 -4.99 10.55
N HIS A 129 9.92 -4.18 9.50
CA HIS A 129 9.52 -2.77 9.50
C HIS A 129 8.25 -2.60 8.67
N VAL A 130 7.10 -2.48 9.33
CA VAL A 130 5.79 -2.31 8.67
C VAL A 130 5.40 -0.83 8.71
N ILE A 131 5.21 -0.26 7.52
CA ILE A 131 4.74 1.11 7.33
C ILE A 131 3.21 1.06 7.33
N HIS A 132 2.59 1.82 8.24
CA HIS A 132 1.15 1.97 8.31
C HIS A 132 0.74 3.23 7.54
N VAL A 133 -0.09 3.05 6.52
CA VAL A 133 -0.58 4.12 5.65
C VAL A 133 -2.02 4.44 6.01
N ILE A 134 -2.29 5.70 6.36
CA ILE A 134 -3.64 6.20 6.67
C ILE A 134 -4.18 7.08 5.54
N LYS A 135 -5.47 7.44 5.61
CA LYS A 135 -6.13 8.24 4.56
C LYS A 135 -5.63 9.67 4.46
N GLU A 136 -5.01 10.17 5.53
CA GLU A 136 -4.43 11.51 5.61
C GLU A 136 -3.03 11.59 5.00
N ASP A 137 -2.37 10.46 4.74
CA ASP A 137 -1.01 10.44 4.21
C ASP A 137 -0.98 10.83 2.72
N HIS A 138 0.05 11.59 2.34
CA HIS A 138 0.34 11.95 0.96
C HIS A 138 1.19 10.88 0.27
N GLY A 139 0.94 10.62 -1.02
CA GLY A 139 1.63 9.57 -1.78
C GLY A 139 3.14 9.76 -1.82
N SER A 140 3.59 10.99 -2.01
CA SER A 140 5.01 11.35 -1.96
C SER A 140 5.68 11.01 -0.62
N ASP A 141 5.02 11.26 0.51
CA ASP A 141 5.54 10.92 1.85
C ASP A 141 5.58 9.42 2.08
N ILE A 142 4.53 8.70 1.66
CA ILE A 142 4.46 7.23 1.72
C ILE A 142 5.62 6.60 0.93
N VAL A 143 5.87 7.09 -0.29
CA VAL A 143 7.00 6.64 -1.12
C VAL A 143 8.34 6.96 -0.46
N ALA A 144 8.50 8.16 0.10
CA ALA A 144 9.73 8.55 0.77
C ALA A 144 10.03 7.65 1.98
N GLN A 145 9.01 7.33 2.79
CA GLN A 145 9.14 6.42 3.92
C GLN A 145 9.52 5.01 3.49
N ALA A 146 8.82 4.45 2.49
CA ALA A 146 9.14 3.13 1.94
C ALA A 146 10.56 3.07 1.37
N ARG A 147 10.95 4.09 0.61
CA ARG A 147 12.30 4.21 0.06
C ARG A 147 13.36 4.28 1.15
N ALA A 148 13.16 5.11 2.18
CA ALA A 148 14.09 5.22 3.30
C ALA A 148 14.24 3.88 4.04
N ALA A 149 13.14 3.17 4.30
CA ALA A 149 13.15 1.86 4.94
C ALA A 149 13.95 0.84 4.10
N LEU A 150 13.67 0.76 2.80
CA LEU A 150 14.39 -0.13 1.88
C LEU A 150 15.89 0.17 1.81
N LEU A 151 16.27 1.45 1.68
CA LEU A 151 17.68 1.87 1.64
C LEU A 151 18.41 1.50 2.94
N SER A 152 17.77 1.73 4.09
CA SER A 152 18.36 1.39 5.40
C SER A 152 18.59 -0.12 5.58
N ARG A 153 17.94 -0.94 4.74
CA ARG A 153 17.99 -2.42 4.77
C ARG A 153 18.72 -3.01 3.57
N GLY A 154 19.51 -2.20 2.88
CA GLY A 154 20.43 -2.68 1.85
C GLY A 154 19.85 -2.75 0.44
N TRP A 155 18.65 -2.23 0.19
CA TRP A 155 18.21 -2.03 -1.19
C TRP A 155 19.12 -1.02 -1.88
N LYS A 156 19.54 -1.36 -3.09
CA LYS A 156 20.32 -0.47 -3.97
C LYS A 156 19.47 -0.18 -5.21
N PRO A 157 19.04 1.07 -5.42
CA PRO A 157 18.34 1.44 -6.64
C PRO A 157 19.21 1.14 -7.85
N THR A 158 18.62 0.54 -8.87
CA THR A 158 19.30 0.40 -10.17
C THR A 158 19.55 1.80 -10.74
N PRO A 159 20.76 2.09 -11.27
CA PRO A 159 21.05 3.37 -11.91
C PRO A 159 20.18 3.64 -13.14
#